data_AF-A0AA35SSV2-F1
#
_entry.id   AF-A0AA35SSV2-F1
#
_cell.length_a   1.000
_cell.length_b   1.000
_cell.length_c   1.000
_cell.angle_alpha   90.00
_cell.angle_beta   90.00
_cell.angle_gamma   90.00
#
_symmetry.space_group_name_H-M   'P 1'
#
loop_
_entity.id
_entity.type
_entity.pdbx_description
1 polymer ?
#
loop_
_entity_poly.entity_id
_entity_poly.type
_entity_poly.pdbx_seq_one_letter_code
_entity_poly.pdbx_strand_id
1 'polypeptide(L)'
;MRIDPRAIVDPSANLAEDAVVGPFSIVEAGVTIGAGTVIGSHVVIESGTTVGARCRIGNGAKLGGAAQDVSYEGGASYLNIGDECDIRELAVIHCSAATGGCTKIGSHNFIMSQAHIAHDCVLGDHVIVASLTALAGHVEVEDWAVVGGVTGVHQFVRIGTHSMVGGASRLIQDAPPYMRTAGSPALVRGVNTIGLRRSGFAPKQRKELKDVYRLLYRSDLNITQVLDTLRHQPHLSAPVAHLVRFIERSKRGLCSSPRKSSSHDTEGEGEQWNKN
;
A
#
# COMPACT_ATOMS: atom_id res chain seq x y z
N MET A 1 -27.06 18.67 -1.94
CA MET A 1 -25.59 18.85 -1.95
C MET A 1 -25.16 19.87 -0.90
N ARG A 2 -24.16 19.53 -0.08
CA ARG A 2 -23.60 20.41 0.95
C ARG A 2 -22.23 20.93 0.49
N ILE A 3 -22.26 21.80 -0.51
CA ILE A 3 -21.06 22.43 -1.10
C ILE A 3 -20.91 23.81 -0.46
N ASP A 4 -19.76 24.06 0.17
CA ASP A 4 -19.45 25.39 0.71
C ASP A 4 -19.39 26.42 -0.44
N PRO A 5 -19.93 27.64 -0.28
CA PRO A 5 -19.97 28.65 -1.34
C PRO A 5 -18.58 29.13 -1.82
N ARG A 6 -17.50 28.81 -1.09
CA ARG A 6 -16.11 29.13 -1.46
C ARG A 6 -15.41 27.96 -2.15
N ALA A 7 -16.07 26.82 -2.32
CA ALA A 7 -15.56 25.74 -3.14
C ALA A 7 -15.80 26.04 -4.62
N ILE A 8 -14.87 25.60 -5.48
CA ILE A 8 -14.99 25.69 -6.93
C ILE A 8 -15.28 24.27 -7.43
N VAL A 9 -16.50 24.03 -7.89
CA VAL A 9 -16.91 22.74 -8.44
C VAL A 9 -17.32 22.96 -9.88
N ASP A 10 -16.69 22.24 -10.80
CA ASP A 10 -17.04 22.28 -12.21
C ASP A 10 -18.49 21.77 -12.42
N PRO A 11 -19.32 22.43 -13.25
CA PRO A 11 -20.70 22.00 -13.49
C PRO A 11 -20.86 20.59 -14.07
N SER A 12 -19.83 20.05 -14.71
CA SER A 12 -19.83 18.69 -15.27
C SER A 12 -19.40 17.61 -14.26
N ALA A 13 -18.97 18.00 -13.06
CA ALA A 13 -18.64 17.05 -12.00
C ALA A 13 -19.91 16.34 -11.50
N ASN A 14 -19.82 15.03 -11.30
CA ASN A 14 -20.92 14.18 -10.85
C ASN A 14 -20.77 13.85 -9.36
N LEU A 15 -21.43 14.65 -8.51
CA LEU A 15 -21.42 14.47 -7.07
C LEU A 15 -22.75 13.89 -6.60
N ALA A 16 -22.69 12.86 -5.75
CA ALA A 16 -23.88 12.37 -5.06
C ALA A 16 -24.57 13.48 -4.24
N GLU A 17 -25.89 13.38 -4.06
CA GLU A 17 -26.71 14.43 -3.45
C GLU A 17 -26.27 14.78 -2.01
N ASP A 18 -25.79 13.78 -1.27
CA ASP A 18 -25.34 13.85 0.11
C ASP A 18 -23.83 14.07 0.26
N ALA A 19 -23.09 14.20 -0.84
CA ALA A 19 -21.67 14.56 -0.80
C ALA A 19 -21.46 15.96 -0.20
N VAL A 20 -20.35 16.10 0.53
CA VAL A 20 -19.96 17.34 1.21
C VAL A 20 -18.65 17.85 0.61
N VAL A 21 -18.60 19.14 0.28
CA VAL A 21 -17.38 19.80 -0.21
C VAL A 21 -17.05 20.98 0.68
N GLY A 22 -15.91 20.91 1.36
CA GLY A 22 -15.39 21.95 2.24
C GLY A 22 -14.89 23.20 1.48
N PRO A 23 -14.68 24.31 2.21
CA PRO A 23 -14.29 25.58 1.62
C PRO A 23 -12.94 25.53 0.90
N PHE A 24 -12.81 26.32 -0.15
CA PHE A 24 -11.59 26.48 -0.94
C PHE A 24 -11.08 25.19 -1.61
N SER A 25 -11.92 24.16 -1.66
CA SER A 25 -11.63 22.94 -2.42
C SER A 25 -12.02 23.14 -3.89
N ILE A 26 -11.27 22.48 -4.77
CA ILE A 26 -11.47 22.51 -6.23
C ILE A 26 -11.82 21.09 -6.68
N VAL A 27 -12.93 20.95 -7.39
CA VAL A 27 -13.35 19.70 -8.03
C VAL A 27 -13.51 19.97 -9.52
N GLU A 28 -12.67 19.36 -10.33
CA GLU A 28 -12.62 19.61 -11.78
C GLU A 28 -13.69 18.85 -12.58
N ALA A 29 -13.70 19.11 -13.89
CA ALA A 29 -14.62 18.53 -14.85
C ALA A 29 -14.57 16.99 -14.88
N GLY A 30 -15.74 16.37 -15.00
CA GLY A 30 -15.88 14.91 -15.11
C GLY A 30 -15.48 14.10 -13.87
N VAL A 31 -15.12 14.74 -12.76
CA VAL A 31 -14.88 14.05 -11.48
C VAL A 31 -16.17 13.40 -10.99
N THR A 32 -16.07 12.18 -10.46
CA THR A 32 -17.19 11.47 -9.82
C THR A 32 -16.94 11.28 -8.33
N ILE A 33 -17.90 11.68 -7.49
CA ILE A 33 -17.86 11.53 -6.02
C ILE A 33 -19.09 10.75 -5.54
N GLY A 34 -18.84 9.61 -4.90
CA GLY A 34 -19.87 8.71 -4.38
C GLY A 34 -20.60 9.24 -3.14
N ALA A 35 -21.69 8.55 -2.79
CA ALA A 35 -22.61 8.93 -1.72
C ALA A 35 -21.93 8.98 -0.35
N GLY A 36 -22.27 9.98 0.45
CA GLY A 36 -21.76 10.19 1.81
C GLY A 36 -20.26 10.51 1.90
N THR A 37 -19.58 10.74 0.77
CA THR A 37 -18.17 11.16 0.77
C THR A 37 -18.04 12.61 1.22
N VAL A 38 -17.06 12.85 2.09
CA VAL A 38 -16.79 14.16 2.68
C VAL A 38 -15.42 14.64 2.25
N ILE A 39 -15.40 15.78 1.55
CA ILE A 39 -14.19 16.46 1.10
C ILE A 39 -13.90 17.62 2.06
N GLY A 40 -12.69 17.64 2.61
CA GLY A 40 -12.19 18.69 3.51
C GLY A 40 -11.98 20.03 2.81
N SER A 41 -11.25 20.93 3.48
CA SER A 41 -10.89 22.24 2.95
C SER A 41 -9.60 22.17 2.11
N HIS A 42 -9.46 23.04 1.12
CA HIS A 42 -8.26 23.14 0.27
C HIS A 42 -7.87 21.86 -0.49
N VAL A 43 -8.80 20.93 -0.67
CA VAL A 43 -8.59 19.72 -1.45
C VAL A 43 -8.64 20.06 -2.94
N VAL A 44 -7.81 19.42 -3.75
CA VAL A 44 -7.94 19.49 -5.22
C VAL A 44 -8.17 18.08 -5.75
N ILE A 45 -9.25 17.91 -6.49
CA ILE A 45 -9.60 16.66 -7.19
C ILE A 45 -9.63 16.97 -8.68
N GLU A 46 -8.64 16.45 -9.39
CA GLU A 46 -8.43 16.71 -10.81
C GLU A 46 -9.24 15.76 -11.70
N SER A 47 -9.43 16.20 -12.94
CA SER A 47 -10.22 15.53 -13.97
C SER A 47 -9.77 14.07 -14.16
N GLY A 48 -10.73 13.17 -14.45
CA GLY A 48 -10.45 11.72 -14.56
C GLY A 48 -10.39 10.97 -13.23
N THR A 49 -10.71 11.64 -12.11
CA THR A 49 -10.80 11.00 -10.79
C THR A 49 -12.20 10.50 -10.47
N THR A 50 -12.29 9.25 -10.01
CA THR A 50 -13.49 8.68 -9.38
C THR A 50 -13.19 8.33 -7.93
N VAL A 51 -14.00 8.85 -7.01
CA VAL A 51 -13.97 8.51 -5.58
C VAL A 51 -15.28 7.82 -5.21
N GLY A 52 -15.18 6.66 -4.59
CA GLY A 52 -16.32 5.89 -4.10
C GLY A 52 -17.11 6.56 -2.98
N ALA A 53 -17.97 5.78 -2.35
CA ALA A 53 -18.89 6.20 -1.30
C ALA A 53 -18.22 6.21 0.08
N ARG A 54 -18.74 7.09 0.97
CA ARG A 54 -18.37 7.17 2.40
C ARG A 54 -16.87 7.39 2.65
N CYS A 55 -16.15 7.95 1.67
CA CYS A 55 -14.76 8.32 1.83
C CYS A 55 -14.63 9.61 2.66
N ARG A 56 -13.51 9.77 3.33
CA ARG A 56 -13.13 10.99 4.04
C ARG A 56 -11.83 11.51 3.44
N ILE A 57 -11.89 12.69 2.83
CA ILE A 57 -10.73 13.33 2.20
C ILE A 57 -10.31 14.50 3.07
N GLY A 58 -9.13 14.38 3.66
CA GLY A 58 -8.54 15.31 4.60
C GLY A 58 -8.06 16.59 3.93
N ASN A 59 -7.89 17.62 4.74
CA ASN A 59 -7.59 18.97 4.25
C ASN A 59 -6.30 19.01 3.41
N GLY A 60 -6.33 19.75 2.31
CA GLY A 60 -5.16 19.96 1.46
C GLY A 60 -4.73 18.76 0.61
N ALA A 61 -5.45 17.63 0.64
CA ALA A 61 -5.14 16.47 -0.20
C ALA A 61 -5.23 16.83 -1.70
N LYS A 62 -4.40 16.18 -2.53
CA LYS A 62 -4.34 16.34 -3.99
C LYS A 62 -4.57 14.99 -4.65
N LEU A 63 -5.65 14.87 -5.41
CA LEU A 63 -6.09 13.62 -6.02
C LEU A 63 -6.18 13.78 -7.54
N GLY A 64 -5.62 12.83 -8.28
CA GLY A 64 -5.75 12.75 -9.74
C GLY A 64 -4.71 13.55 -10.51
N GLY A 65 -3.79 14.23 -9.82
CA GLY A 65 -2.79 15.07 -10.47
C GLY A 65 -1.88 14.31 -11.42
N ALA A 66 -1.40 15.02 -12.44
CA ALA A 66 -0.51 14.52 -13.49
C ALA A 66 0.62 13.65 -12.94
N ALA A 67 0.93 12.55 -13.62
CA ALA A 67 2.01 11.65 -13.23
C ALA A 67 3.35 12.40 -13.14
N GLN A 68 4.11 12.12 -12.07
CA GLN A 68 5.50 12.60 -11.93
C GLN A 68 6.47 11.70 -12.71
N ASP A 69 6.21 11.54 -14.01
CA ASP A 69 7.04 10.80 -14.95
C ASP A 69 7.51 11.78 -16.04
N VAL A 70 8.81 11.83 -16.30
CA VAL A 70 9.40 12.72 -17.32
C VAL A 70 8.92 12.39 -18.74
N SER A 71 8.39 11.18 -18.94
CA SER A 71 7.78 10.72 -20.19
C SER A 71 6.28 10.97 -20.29
N TYR A 72 5.66 11.60 -19.28
CA TYR A 72 4.22 11.92 -19.30
C TYR A 72 3.92 13.04 -20.31
N GLU A 73 3.15 12.71 -21.35
CA GLU A 73 2.77 13.64 -22.42
C GLU A 73 1.36 14.22 -22.25
N GLY A 74 0.68 13.92 -21.13
CA GLY A 74 -0.73 14.27 -20.94
C GLY A 74 -1.68 13.21 -21.51
N GLY A 75 -2.89 13.64 -21.83
CA GLY A 75 -3.95 12.77 -22.34
C GLY A 75 -4.91 12.26 -21.26
N ALA A 76 -5.83 11.40 -21.66
CA ALA A 76 -6.80 10.83 -20.72
C ALA A 76 -6.10 9.89 -19.74
N SER A 77 -6.10 10.24 -18.46
CA SER A 77 -5.52 9.44 -17.38
C SER A 77 -6.46 9.42 -16.19
N TYR A 78 -6.49 8.30 -15.47
CA TYR A 78 -7.51 8.05 -14.46
C TYR A 78 -6.93 7.73 -13.08
N LEU A 79 -7.71 8.10 -12.07
CA LEU A 79 -7.54 7.66 -10.68
C LEU A 79 -8.88 7.11 -10.18
N ASN A 80 -8.88 5.85 -9.75
CA ASN A 80 -10.07 5.22 -9.17
C ASN A 80 -9.80 4.87 -7.71
N ILE A 81 -10.63 5.41 -6.81
CA ILE A 81 -10.61 5.15 -5.37
C ILE A 81 -11.94 4.48 -5.01
N GLY A 82 -11.87 3.36 -4.30
CA GLY A 82 -13.03 2.62 -3.81
C GLY A 82 -13.77 3.34 -2.67
N ASP A 83 -14.52 2.56 -1.89
CA ASP A 83 -15.39 3.06 -0.83
C ASP A 83 -14.66 3.13 0.52
N GLU A 84 -15.18 3.94 1.43
CA GLU A 84 -14.77 3.96 2.85
C GLU A 84 -13.27 4.18 3.09
N CYS A 85 -12.60 4.85 2.16
CA CYS A 85 -11.22 5.27 2.35
C CYS A 85 -11.13 6.51 3.25
N ASP A 86 -10.21 6.52 4.21
CA ASP A 86 -9.81 7.72 4.95
C ASP A 86 -8.44 8.18 4.44
N ILE A 87 -8.46 9.26 3.66
CA ILE A 87 -7.31 9.87 3.01
C ILE A 87 -7.00 11.15 3.76
N ARG A 88 -5.85 11.21 4.41
CA ARG A 88 -5.52 12.24 5.38
C ARG A 88 -4.86 13.45 4.75
N GLU A 89 -4.59 14.42 5.62
CA GLU A 89 -4.20 15.77 5.25
C GLU A 89 -2.93 15.76 4.38
N LEU A 90 -2.94 16.57 3.32
CA LEU A 90 -1.81 16.73 2.40
C LEU A 90 -1.35 15.44 1.69
N ALA A 91 -2.15 14.36 1.70
CA ALA A 91 -1.86 13.19 0.89
C ALA A 91 -1.91 13.55 -0.61
N VAL A 92 -1.03 12.95 -1.42
CA VAL A 92 -0.94 13.17 -2.86
C VAL A 92 -1.07 11.83 -3.58
N ILE A 93 -2.03 11.74 -4.49
CA ILE A 93 -2.31 10.52 -5.25
C ILE A 93 -2.42 10.88 -6.72
N HIS A 94 -1.50 10.36 -7.52
CA HIS A 94 -1.41 10.66 -8.94
C HIS A 94 -2.28 9.72 -9.79
N CYS A 95 -2.77 10.25 -10.91
CA CYS A 95 -3.31 9.41 -11.98
C CYS A 95 -2.19 8.63 -12.69
N SER A 96 -2.56 7.77 -13.64
CA SER A 96 -1.62 6.97 -14.43
C SER A 96 -0.71 7.84 -15.32
N ALA A 97 0.49 7.34 -15.65
CA ALA A 97 1.33 7.96 -16.67
C ALA A 97 0.92 7.54 -18.09
N ALA A 98 0.16 6.45 -18.24
CA ALA A 98 -0.26 5.92 -19.51
C ALA A 98 -1.62 6.51 -19.95
N THR A 99 -1.73 6.91 -21.20
CA THR A 99 -3.02 7.29 -21.80
C THR A 99 -4.00 6.12 -21.74
N GLY A 100 -5.17 6.33 -21.15
CA GLY A 100 -6.17 5.32 -20.86
C GLY A 100 -5.87 4.46 -19.62
N GLY A 101 -4.73 4.67 -18.97
CA GLY A 101 -4.30 3.96 -17.77
C GLY A 101 -4.99 4.47 -16.50
N CYS A 102 -4.82 3.72 -15.41
CA CYS A 102 -5.52 4.03 -14.16
C CYS A 102 -4.68 3.63 -12.94
N THR A 103 -4.43 4.59 -12.04
CA THR A 103 -4.04 4.31 -10.65
C THR A 103 -5.26 3.82 -9.89
N LYS A 104 -5.14 2.70 -9.17
CA LYS A 104 -6.27 2.03 -8.53
C LYS A 104 -6.05 1.89 -7.04
N ILE A 105 -7.04 2.31 -6.26
CA ILE A 105 -7.09 2.17 -4.81
C ILE A 105 -8.40 1.48 -4.46
N GLY A 106 -8.31 0.35 -3.75
CA GLY A 106 -9.45 -0.38 -3.24
C GLY A 106 -10.21 0.38 -2.15
N SER A 107 -10.96 -0.36 -1.34
CA SER A 107 -11.84 0.16 -0.30
C SER A 107 -11.26 0.00 1.11
N HIS A 108 -11.81 0.75 2.06
CA HIS A 108 -11.43 0.72 3.48
C HIS A 108 -9.94 1.00 3.75
N ASN A 109 -9.29 1.74 2.86
CA ASN A 109 -7.88 2.07 2.99
C ASN A 109 -7.69 3.27 3.93
N PHE A 110 -6.62 3.24 4.71
CA PHE A 110 -6.20 4.37 5.55
C PHE A 110 -4.88 4.94 5.06
N ILE A 111 -4.96 6.06 4.35
CA ILE A 111 -3.84 6.74 3.73
C ILE A 111 -3.52 7.95 4.58
N MET A 112 -2.50 7.86 5.42
CA MET A 112 -2.17 8.86 6.43
C MET A 112 -1.49 10.11 5.85
N SER A 113 -1.34 11.13 6.69
CA SER A 113 -1.00 12.48 6.25
C SER A 113 0.33 12.53 5.50
N GLN A 114 0.36 13.28 4.40
CA GLN A 114 1.53 13.44 3.52
C GLN A 114 2.04 12.13 2.90
N ALA A 115 1.24 11.07 2.84
CA ALA A 115 1.57 9.91 2.01
C ALA A 115 1.51 10.29 0.53
N HIS A 116 2.40 9.70 -0.26
CA HIS A 116 2.48 9.86 -1.70
C HIS A 116 2.25 8.52 -2.39
N ILE A 117 1.29 8.49 -3.31
CA ILE A 117 1.00 7.34 -4.18
C ILE A 117 1.21 7.80 -5.63
N ALA A 118 2.26 7.31 -6.25
CA ALA A 118 2.61 7.66 -7.62
C ALA A 118 1.68 6.99 -8.65
N HIS A 119 1.93 7.32 -9.91
CA HIS A 119 1.22 6.80 -11.06
C HIS A 119 1.23 5.27 -11.14
N ASP A 120 0.14 4.71 -11.68
CA ASP A 120 0.00 3.29 -12.00
C ASP A 120 0.10 2.34 -10.79
N CYS A 121 0.03 2.87 -9.57
CA CYS A 121 -0.05 2.06 -8.37
C CYS A 121 -1.38 1.31 -8.31
N VAL A 122 -1.33 0.13 -7.70
CA VAL A 122 -2.51 -0.69 -7.42
C VAL A 122 -2.50 -1.06 -5.94
N LEU A 123 -3.44 -0.50 -5.18
CA LEU A 123 -3.69 -0.84 -3.78
C LEU A 123 -4.97 -1.66 -3.69
N GLY A 124 -4.92 -2.77 -2.96
CA GLY A 124 -6.08 -3.57 -2.60
C GLY A 124 -6.92 -2.91 -1.50
N ASP A 125 -7.58 -3.74 -0.70
CA ASP A 125 -8.49 -3.31 0.36
C ASP A 125 -7.84 -3.34 1.75
N HIS A 126 -8.30 -2.50 2.66
CA HIS A 126 -7.83 -2.45 4.06
C HIS A 126 -6.32 -2.22 4.24
N VAL A 127 -5.68 -1.59 3.26
CA VAL A 127 -4.29 -1.19 3.30
C VAL A 127 -4.12 0.04 4.21
N ILE A 128 -3.05 0.03 4.99
CA ILE A 128 -2.61 1.20 5.75
C ILE A 128 -1.32 1.72 5.14
N VAL A 129 -1.33 2.96 4.66
CA VAL A 129 -0.14 3.69 4.22
C VAL A 129 0.12 4.80 5.23
N ALA A 130 1.12 4.62 6.09
CA ALA A 130 1.40 5.56 7.16
C ALA A 130 2.09 6.84 6.67
N SER A 131 2.10 7.87 7.51
CA SER A 131 2.49 9.23 7.14
C SER A 131 3.88 9.31 6.51
N LEU A 132 4.04 10.23 5.56
CA LEU A 132 5.30 10.48 4.84
C LEU A 132 5.86 9.26 4.08
N THR A 133 5.05 8.22 3.86
CA THR A 133 5.40 7.09 3.00
C THR A 133 5.26 7.50 1.54
N ALA A 134 6.21 7.12 0.71
CA ALA A 134 6.17 7.32 -0.74
C ALA A 134 6.21 5.99 -1.47
N LEU A 135 5.13 5.70 -2.22
CA LEU A 135 5.06 4.61 -3.19
C LEU A 135 5.41 5.18 -4.56
N ALA A 136 6.51 4.75 -5.16
CA ALA A 136 6.88 5.12 -6.52
C ALA A 136 5.99 4.42 -7.56
N GLY A 137 6.19 4.75 -8.85
CA GLY A 137 5.32 4.28 -9.92
C GLY A 137 5.17 2.75 -9.97
N HIS A 138 3.98 2.28 -10.36
CA HIS A 138 3.69 0.85 -10.53
C HIS A 138 3.88 -0.03 -9.28
N VAL A 139 3.81 0.54 -8.08
CA VAL A 139 3.83 -0.26 -6.85
C VAL A 139 2.49 -0.98 -6.68
N GLU A 140 2.55 -2.26 -6.33
CA GLU A 140 1.37 -3.07 -5.98
C GLU A 140 1.35 -3.33 -4.47
N VAL A 141 0.22 -3.08 -3.82
CA VAL A 141 0.02 -3.36 -2.40
C VAL A 141 -1.22 -4.21 -2.24
N GLU A 142 -1.06 -5.45 -1.81
CA GLU A 142 -2.17 -6.40 -1.60
C GLU A 142 -2.92 -6.12 -0.29
N ASP A 143 -4.11 -6.69 -0.17
CA ASP A 143 -5.05 -6.45 0.92
C ASP A 143 -4.42 -6.60 2.31
N TRP A 144 -4.85 -5.76 3.25
CA TRP A 144 -4.44 -5.78 4.65
C TRP A 144 -2.94 -5.54 4.91
N ALA A 145 -2.17 -5.15 3.90
CA ALA A 145 -0.78 -4.77 4.09
C ALA A 145 -0.68 -3.44 4.87
N VAL A 146 0.37 -3.33 5.67
CA VAL A 146 0.70 -2.10 6.41
C VAL A 146 2.07 -1.60 5.98
N VAL A 147 2.13 -0.36 5.53
CA VAL A 147 3.36 0.34 5.16
C VAL A 147 3.64 1.41 6.20
N GLY A 148 4.66 1.17 7.03
CA GLY A 148 5.05 2.08 8.12
C GLY A 148 5.57 3.43 7.61
N GLY A 149 5.46 4.47 8.45
CA GLY A 149 5.69 5.85 8.02
C GLY A 149 7.13 6.13 7.58
N VAL A 150 7.32 7.16 6.77
CA VAL A 150 8.64 7.56 6.23
C VAL A 150 9.29 6.43 5.41
N THR A 151 8.49 5.50 4.87
CA THR A 151 9.01 4.41 4.02
C THR A 151 9.10 4.86 2.57
N GLY A 152 10.22 4.59 1.93
CA GLY A 152 10.39 4.71 0.49
C GLY A 152 10.24 3.36 -0.20
N VAL A 153 9.32 3.26 -1.15
CA VAL A 153 9.06 2.04 -1.94
C VAL A 153 9.42 2.31 -3.40
N HIS A 154 10.40 1.56 -3.90
CA HIS A 154 10.90 1.69 -5.27
C HIS A 154 9.84 1.24 -6.29
N GLN A 155 9.89 1.80 -7.51
CA GLN A 155 8.94 1.46 -8.57
C GLN A 155 8.93 -0.05 -8.89
N PHE A 156 7.75 -0.57 -9.25
CA PHE A 156 7.47 -1.99 -9.50
C PHE A 156 7.64 -2.95 -8.31
N VAL A 157 7.84 -2.45 -7.07
CA VAL A 157 7.86 -3.30 -5.88
C VAL A 157 6.45 -3.74 -5.53
N ARG A 158 6.33 -5.00 -5.10
CA ARG A 158 5.08 -5.59 -4.62
C ARG A 158 5.13 -5.78 -3.09
N ILE A 159 4.06 -5.40 -2.41
CA ILE A 159 3.90 -5.55 -0.96
C ILE A 159 2.74 -6.52 -0.72
N GLY A 160 3.04 -7.72 -0.22
CA GLY A 160 2.10 -8.82 -0.14
C GLY A 160 1.08 -8.70 1.01
N THR A 161 -0.02 -9.45 0.88
CA THR A 161 -1.16 -9.38 1.80
C THR A 161 -0.75 -9.64 3.26
N HIS A 162 -1.33 -8.90 4.20
CA HIS A 162 -1.00 -8.97 5.63
C HIS A 162 0.49 -8.80 5.98
N SER A 163 1.31 -8.31 5.05
CA SER A 163 2.69 -7.94 5.36
C SER A 163 2.72 -6.68 6.23
N MET A 164 3.82 -6.50 6.95
CA MET A 164 4.07 -5.32 7.76
C MET A 164 5.45 -4.78 7.40
N VAL A 165 5.47 -3.66 6.70
CA VAL A 165 6.68 -2.90 6.45
C VAL A 165 6.91 -1.94 7.62
N GLY A 166 8.08 -2.03 8.26
CA GLY A 166 8.47 -1.13 9.34
C GLY A 166 8.68 0.30 8.82
N GLY A 167 8.50 1.31 9.68
CA GLY A 167 8.78 2.69 9.30
C GLY A 167 10.25 2.95 8.97
N ALA A 168 10.52 4.07 8.29
CA ALA A 168 11.84 4.46 7.81
C ALA A 168 12.56 3.36 7.00
N SER A 169 11.79 2.54 6.27
CA SER A 169 12.35 1.47 5.45
C SER A 169 12.62 1.91 4.02
N ARG A 170 13.61 1.29 3.38
CA ARG A 170 13.90 1.44 1.94
C ARG A 170 13.64 0.11 1.23
N LEU A 171 12.47 -0.01 0.59
CA LEU A 171 12.06 -1.20 -0.16
C LEU A 171 12.49 -1.09 -1.62
N ILE A 172 13.43 -1.94 -2.02
CA ILE A 172 13.90 -2.05 -3.41
C ILE A 172 13.51 -3.40 -4.07
N GLN A 173 12.93 -4.30 -3.28
CA GLN A 173 12.50 -5.65 -3.63
C GLN A 173 11.16 -5.95 -2.94
N ASP A 174 10.49 -7.03 -3.35
CA ASP A 174 9.13 -7.36 -2.91
C ASP A 174 9.10 -7.75 -1.43
N ALA A 175 8.15 -7.17 -0.68
CA ALA A 175 7.86 -7.58 0.69
C ALA A 175 6.88 -8.77 0.66
N PRO A 176 7.29 -9.97 1.11
CA PRO A 176 6.43 -11.14 0.96
C PRO A 176 5.17 -11.08 1.83
N PRO A 177 4.06 -11.68 1.37
CA PRO A 177 2.85 -11.85 2.16
C PRO A 177 3.10 -12.41 3.55
N TYR A 178 2.32 -11.93 4.53
CA TYR A 178 2.30 -12.41 5.91
C TYR A 178 3.62 -12.20 6.69
N MET A 179 4.60 -11.49 6.13
CA MET A 179 5.91 -11.27 6.73
C MET A 179 6.11 -9.83 7.20
N ARG A 180 7.08 -9.65 8.09
CA ARG A 180 7.57 -8.34 8.53
C ARG A 180 8.84 -8.02 7.75
N THR A 181 8.92 -6.82 7.20
CA THR A 181 10.07 -6.34 6.43
C THR A 181 10.48 -4.98 6.96
N ALA A 182 11.75 -4.75 7.27
CA ALA A 182 12.19 -3.46 7.82
C ALA A 182 13.68 -3.16 7.63
N GLY A 183 14.00 -1.88 7.55
CA GLY A 183 15.37 -1.33 7.50
C GLY A 183 15.72 -0.64 6.19
N SER A 184 16.97 -0.19 6.07
CA SER A 184 17.52 0.40 4.84
C SER A 184 18.89 -0.22 4.55
N PRO A 185 19.02 -1.16 3.59
CA PRO A 185 17.92 -1.76 2.81
C PRO A 185 16.96 -2.58 3.67
N ALA A 186 15.71 -2.69 3.22
CA ALA A 186 14.68 -3.42 3.96
C ALA A 186 14.87 -4.94 3.85
N LEU A 187 14.88 -5.61 5.01
CA LEU A 187 15.08 -7.05 5.12
C LEU A 187 13.89 -7.72 5.80
N VAL A 188 13.57 -8.94 5.39
CA VAL A 188 12.56 -9.78 6.05
C VAL A 188 13.05 -10.15 7.46
N ARG A 189 12.26 -9.79 8.47
CA ARG A 189 12.55 -10.00 9.89
C ARG A 189 11.83 -11.22 10.48
N GLY A 190 10.87 -11.79 9.74
CA GLY A 190 10.10 -12.97 10.16
C GLY A 190 8.62 -12.84 9.85
N VAL A 191 7.81 -13.80 10.31
CA VAL A 191 6.35 -13.80 10.10
C VAL A 191 5.67 -12.71 10.94
N ASN A 192 4.67 -12.02 10.37
CA ASN A 192 3.82 -11.03 11.03
C ASN A 192 2.84 -11.68 12.03
N THR A 193 3.38 -12.38 13.03
CA THR A 193 2.60 -13.22 13.95
C THR A 193 1.54 -12.42 14.73
N ILE A 194 1.82 -11.14 15.04
CA ILE A 194 0.89 -10.26 15.75
C ILE A 194 -0.27 -9.87 14.83
N GLY A 195 0.02 -9.38 13.61
CA GLY A 195 -1.01 -9.03 12.63
C GLY A 195 -1.91 -10.21 12.32
N LEU A 196 -1.32 -11.35 11.97
CA LEU A 196 -2.06 -12.59 11.68
C LEU A 196 -2.97 -13.05 12.83
N ARG A 197 -2.51 -12.91 14.08
CA ARG A 197 -3.34 -13.27 15.24
C ARG A 197 -4.52 -12.31 15.40
N ARG A 198 -4.32 -11.01 15.16
CA ARG A 198 -5.40 -10.01 15.21
C ARG A 198 -6.42 -10.22 14.08
N SER A 199 -5.96 -10.67 12.91
CA SER A 199 -6.79 -11.02 11.76
C SER A 199 -7.42 -12.43 11.85
N GLY A 200 -7.36 -13.11 13.01
CA GLY A 200 -8.08 -14.37 13.22
C GLY A 200 -7.46 -15.62 12.59
N PHE A 201 -6.21 -15.56 12.09
CA PHE A 201 -5.58 -16.73 11.47
C PHE A 201 -5.38 -17.87 12.47
N ALA A 202 -5.82 -19.07 12.09
CA ALA A 202 -5.77 -20.24 12.93
C ALA A 202 -4.32 -20.57 13.35
N PRO A 203 -4.09 -21.13 14.56
CA PRO A 203 -2.76 -21.54 15.01
C PRO A 203 -2.02 -22.42 13.99
N LYS A 204 -2.74 -23.33 13.32
CA LYS A 204 -2.19 -24.20 12.26
C LYS A 204 -1.65 -23.40 11.06
N GLN A 205 -2.43 -22.47 10.52
CA GLN A 205 -2.00 -21.61 9.40
C GLN A 205 -0.78 -20.76 9.77
N ARG A 206 -0.78 -20.17 10.98
CA ARG A 206 0.36 -19.39 11.48
C ARG A 206 1.61 -20.24 11.66
N LYS A 207 1.46 -21.51 12.06
CA LYS A 207 2.58 -22.47 12.14
C LYS A 207 3.11 -22.80 10.74
N GLU A 208 2.24 -23.12 9.79
CA GLU A 208 2.64 -23.41 8.41
C GLU A 208 3.40 -22.25 7.77
N LEU A 209 2.92 -21.01 7.93
CA LEU A 209 3.64 -19.81 7.46
C LEU A 209 5.04 -19.67 8.10
N LYS A 210 5.20 -20.03 9.38
CA LYS A 210 6.52 -20.05 10.04
C LYS A 210 7.43 -21.13 9.46
N ASP A 211 6.88 -22.30 9.15
CA ASP A 211 7.63 -23.41 8.54
C ASP A 211 8.10 -23.02 7.13
N VAL A 212 7.24 -22.38 6.33
CA VAL A 212 7.61 -21.84 5.01
C VAL A 212 8.63 -20.71 5.11
N TYR A 213 8.51 -19.80 6.09
CA TYR A 213 9.53 -18.78 6.34
C TYR A 213 10.90 -19.39 6.63
N ARG A 214 10.98 -20.46 7.43
CA ARG A 214 12.24 -21.15 7.69
C ARG A 214 12.80 -21.78 6.41
N LEU A 215 11.95 -22.37 5.59
CA LEU A 215 12.36 -22.94 4.32
C LEU A 215 12.94 -21.86 3.38
N LEU A 216 12.26 -20.72 3.26
CA LEU A 216 12.67 -19.60 2.41
C LEU A 216 13.96 -18.89 2.86
N TYR A 217 14.16 -18.73 4.17
CA TYR A 217 15.18 -17.79 4.69
C TYR A 217 16.19 -18.39 5.66
N ARG A 218 15.98 -19.63 6.11
CA ARG A 218 16.81 -20.29 7.14
C ARG A 218 17.26 -21.69 6.74
N SER A 219 16.96 -22.13 5.52
CA SER A 219 17.49 -23.35 4.92
C SER A 219 18.57 -23.00 3.90
N ASP A 220 19.31 -24.01 3.44
CA ASP A 220 20.30 -23.87 2.36
C ASP A 220 19.68 -23.97 0.95
N LEU A 221 18.34 -24.03 0.87
CA LEU A 221 17.62 -24.11 -0.41
C LEU A 221 17.50 -22.74 -1.07
N ASN A 222 17.63 -22.71 -2.40
CA ASN A 222 17.26 -21.55 -3.19
C ASN A 222 15.73 -21.49 -3.41
N ILE A 223 15.23 -20.32 -3.86
CA ILE A 223 13.79 -20.09 -4.05
C ILE A 223 13.14 -21.16 -4.95
N THR A 224 13.81 -21.58 -6.03
CA THR A 224 13.29 -22.62 -6.95
C THR A 224 13.09 -23.96 -6.23
N GLN A 225 14.07 -24.38 -5.43
CA GLN A 225 13.98 -25.62 -4.63
C GLN A 225 12.91 -25.52 -3.55
N VAL A 226 12.73 -24.35 -2.93
CA VAL A 226 11.66 -24.11 -1.97
C VAL A 226 10.29 -24.22 -2.64
N LEU A 227 10.10 -23.59 -3.79
CA LEU A 227 8.85 -23.68 -4.56
C LEU A 227 8.56 -25.12 -4.98
N ASP A 228 9.58 -25.85 -5.44
CA ASP A 228 9.44 -27.26 -5.81
C ASP A 228 9.03 -28.12 -4.60
N THR A 229 9.65 -27.89 -3.44
CA THR A 229 9.28 -28.57 -2.18
C THR A 229 7.82 -28.31 -1.82
N LEU A 230 7.35 -27.06 -1.94
CA LEU A 230 5.98 -26.69 -1.58
C LEU A 230 4.95 -27.24 -2.57
N ARG A 231 5.28 -27.36 -3.86
CA ARG A 231 4.40 -27.94 -4.89
C ARG A 231 4.09 -29.42 -4.63
N HIS A 232 5.03 -30.15 -4.06
CA HIS A 232 4.87 -31.58 -3.75
C HIS A 232 4.18 -31.83 -2.40
N GLN A 233 3.88 -30.79 -1.60
CA GLN A 233 3.15 -30.96 -0.35
C GLN A 233 1.64 -31.08 -0.60
N PRO A 234 0.99 -32.17 -0.15
CA PRO A 234 -0.46 -32.28 -0.25
C PRO A 234 -1.13 -31.26 0.69
N HIS A 235 -2.21 -30.63 0.21
CA HIS A 235 -3.09 -29.76 0.98
C HIS A 235 -2.42 -28.52 1.61
N LEU A 236 -1.74 -27.69 0.81
CA LEU A 236 -1.32 -26.35 1.24
C LEU A 236 -2.52 -25.54 1.74
N SER A 237 -2.37 -24.86 2.88
CA SER A 237 -3.39 -23.90 3.30
C SER A 237 -3.45 -22.70 2.33
N ALA A 238 -4.62 -22.07 2.25
CA ALA A 238 -4.82 -20.91 1.37
C ALA A 238 -3.76 -19.80 1.54
N PRO A 239 -3.30 -19.45 2.76
CA PRO A 239 -2.22 -18.46 2.93
C PRO A 239 -0.89 -18.89 2.30
N VAL A 240 -0.51 -20.16 2.46
CA VAL A 240 0.73 -20.68 1.87
C VAL A 240 0.62 -20.73 0.34
N ALA A 241 -0.51 -21.19 -0.19
CA ALA A 241 -0.75 -21.19 -1.63
C ALA A 241 -0.69 -19.77 -2.24
N HIS A 242 -1.19 -18.77 -1.52
CA HIS A 242 -1.05 -17.37 -1.93
C HIS A 242 0.40 -16.89 -1.92
N LEU A 243 1.15 -17.18 -0.84
CA LEU A 243 2.58 -16.86 -0.76
C LEU A 243 3.35 -17.48 -1.94
N VAL A 244 3.09 -18.74 -2.30
CA VAL A 244 3.71 -19.40 -3.45
C VAL A 244 3.43 -18.63 -4.75
N ARG A 245 2.16 -18.31 -5.05
CA ARG A 245 1.80 -17.54 -6.25
C ARG A 245 2.43 -16.14 -6.28
N PHE A 246 2.54 -15.50 -5.12
CA PHE A 246 3.18 -14.20 -5.01
C PHE A 246 4.64 -14.27 -5.43
N ILE A 247 5.37 -15.27 -4.93
CA ILE A 247 6.79 -15.49 -5.22
C ILE A 247 6.98 -15.80 -6.71
N GLU A 248 6.14 -16.67 -7.28
CA GLU A 248 6.21 -17.06 -8.70
C GLU A 248 6.03 -15.88 -9.67
N ARG A 249 5.31 -14.83 -9.24
CA ARG A 249 5.07 -13.61 -10.03
C ARG A 249 6.05 -12.47 -9.74
N SER A 250 7.00 -12.67 -8.81
CA SER A 250 7.95 -11.62 -8.44
C SER A 250 8.87 -11.28 -9.61
N LYS A 251 8.97 -10.00 -9.95
CA LYS A 251 9.87 -9.48 -11.00
C LYS A 251 11.15 -8.87 -10.42
N ARG A 252 11.08 -8.33 -9.20
CA ARG A 252 12.21 -7.68 -8.50
C ARG A 252 12.94 -8.61 -7.52
N GLY A 253 12.43 -9.84 -7.37
CA GLY A 253 12.83 -10.74 -6.30
C GLY A 253 12.28 -10.30 -4.95
N LEU A 254 12.39 -11.19 -3.96
CA LEU A 254 11.95 -10.94 -2.60
C LEU A 254 13.02 -10.19 -1.80
N CYS A 255 12.60 -9.37 -0.85
CA CYS A 255 13.49 -8.91 0.22
C CYS A 255 14.21 -10.10 0.86
N SER A 256 15.52 -9.97 1.03
CA SER A 256 16.34 -10.97 1.73
C SER A 256 16.14 -10.90 3.24
N SER A 257 16.57 -11.94 3.96
CA SER A 257 16.61 -11.95 5.43
C SER A 257 18.06 -11.76 5.89
N PRO A 258 18.32 -11.16 7.07
CA PRO A 258 19.67 -11.11 7.63
C PRO A 258 20.27 -12.53 7.68
N ARG A 259 21.51 -12.68 7.20
CA ARG A 259 22.28 -13.92 7.38
C ARG A 259 22.42 -14.19 8.88
N LYS A 260 22.47 -15.46 9.28
CA LYS A 260 22.93 -15.80 10.64
C LYS A 260 24.35 -15.22 10.74
N SER A 261 24.56 -14.25 11.63
CA SER A 261 25.91 -13.96 12.08
C SER A 261 26.45 -15.26 12.67
N SER A 262 27.62 -15.72 12.20
CA SER A 262 28.46 -16.57 13.03
C SER A 262 28.71 -15.78 14.30
N SER A 263 28.35 -16.34 15.45
CA SER A 263 28.45 -15.72 16.75
C SER A 263 29.91 -15.50 17.15
N HIS A 264 30.56 -14.50 16.56
CA HIS A 264 31.77 -13.84 17.01
C HIS A 264 31.59 -12.39 16.57
N ASP A 265 31.01 -11.57 17.45
CA ASP A 265 31.28 -10.14 17.59
C ASP A 265 30.40 -9.62 18.73
N THR A 266 31.03 -9.65 19.91
CA THR A 266 30.89 -8.78 21.08
C THR A 266 29.51 -8.24 21.50
N GLU A 267 29.15 -8.66 22.72
CA GLU A 267 28.34 -7.94 23.70
C GLU A 267 28.59 -6.43 23.69
N GLY A 268 27.52 -5.63 23.65
CA GLY A 268 27.62 -4.19 23.85
C GLY A 268 26.35 -3.46 23.43
N GLU A 269 25.62 -2.99 24.43
CA GLU A 269 24.58 -1.94 24.39
C GLU A 269 23.13 -2.39 24.13
N GLY A 270 22.42 -2.40 25.27
CA GLY A 270 21.06 -2.86 25.44
C GLY A 270 20.00 -1.88 24.93
N GLU A 271 18.89 -2.50 24.57
CA GLU A 271 17.60 -1.90 24.28
C GLU A 271 17.12 -1.01 25.44
N GLN A 272 16.88 0.27 25.16
CA GLN A 272 16.01 1.12 25.96
C GLN A 272 14.97 1.74 25.03
N TRP A 273 13.91 0.99 24.74
CA TRP A 273 12.72 1.54 24.08
C TRP A 273 11.83 2.18 25.15
N ASN A 274 11.76 3.50 25.09
CA ASN A 274 11.08 4.39 26.04
C ASN A 274 9.65 3.98 26.36
N LYS A 275 9.36 3.95 27.66
CA LYS A 275 8.07 4.39 28.21
C LYS A 275 8.04 5.92 28.12
N ASN A 276 7.09 6.45 27.35
CA ASN A 276 6.23 7.60 27.64
C ASN A 276 5.36 7.87 26.42
#